data_AF-A0AAF1KI34-F1
#
_entry.id   AF-A0AAF1KI34-F1
#
_cell.length_a   1.000
_cell.length_b   1.000
_cell.length_c   1.000
_cell.angle_alpha   90.00
_cell.angle_beta   90.00
_cell.angle_gamma   90.00
#
_symmetry.space_group_name_H-M   'P 1'
#
loop_
_entity.id
_entity.type
_entity.pdbx_description
1 polymer ?
#
loop_
_entity_poly.entity_id
_entity_poly.type
_entity_poly.pdbx_seq_one_letter_code
_entity_poly.pdbx_strand_id
1 'polypeptide(L)'
;MQPAPRYTPRRPAAALTDAEWAILAPHFTRADHAPGRPLSADARTRMDAFLHLAVTGAPWRAAPAAAGKPNTVARHFVRLAEAGLWSRLLEAVAKPNAPPGLRAMDYWICRLARRAMRVLGMRGLALARRLGRLTALPMLPWFLPDPDLSQTIQAVILSELRKLPDQRPPPGLLAGLGRCLRNAAGRATWSRQFAPP
;
A
#
# COMPACT_ATOMS: atom_id res chain seq x y z
N MET A 1 19.11 -4.11 -7.37
CA MET A 1 19.24 -4.16 -5.89
C MET A 1 17.94 -3.62 -5.29
N GLN A 2 17.20 -4.44 -4.52
CA GLN A 2 15.97 -3.96 -3.88
C GLN A 2 16.33 -2.94 -2.78
N PRO A 3 15.62 -1.81 -2.65
CA PRO A 3 15.91 -0.83 -1.61
C PRO A 3 15.66 -1.43 -0.22
N ALA A 4 16.55 -1.14 0.73
CA ALA A 4 16.41 -1.65 2.10
C ALA A 4 15.04 -1.26 2.70
N PRO A 5 14.33 -2.19 3.37
CA PRO A 5 13.06 -1.90 4.00
C PRO A 5 13.21 -0.79 5.05
N ARG A 6 12.36 0.25 4.97
CA ARG A 6 12.40 1.38 5.91
C ARG A 6 11.02 1.94 6.23
N TYR A 7 10.92 2.55 7.40
CA TYR A 7 9.83 3.47 7.74
C TYR A 7 10.17 4.88 7.24
N THR A 8 9.19 5.56 6.68
CA THR A 8 9.31 6.95 6.26
C THR A 8 9.18 7.90 7.46
N PRO A 9 9.96 9.00 7.50
CA PRO A 9 9.88 9.98 8.58
C PRO A 9 8.49 10.62 8.59
N ARG A 10 7.92 10.80 9.77
CA ARG A 10 6.55 11.31 9.93
C ARG A 10 6.44 12.73 9.39
N ARG A 11 5.42 12.96 8.56
CA ARG A 11 5.04 14.29 8.06
C ARG A 11 3.61 14.63 8.50
N PRO A 12 3.37 15.74 9.22
CA PRO A 12 2.03 16.18 9.59
C PRO A 12 1.12 16.38 8.38
N ALA A 13 -0.20 16.34 8.60
CA ALA A 13 -1.16 16.70 7.55
C ALA A 13 -1.07 18.21 7.28
N ALA A 14 -0.92 18.58 6.01
CA ALA A 14 -0.97 19.96 5.54
C ALA A 14 -1.58 19.97 4.13
N ALA A 15 -2.09 21.12 3.71
CA ALA A 15 -2.50 21.31 2.32
C ALA A 15 -1.26 21.25 1.41
N LEU A 16 -1.43 20.72 0.20
CA LEU A 16 -0.38 20.69 -0.79
C LEU A 16 -0.02 22.10 -1.23
N THR A 17 1.28 22.38 -1.34
CA THR A 17 1.77 23.59 -2.02
C THR A 17 1.55 23.48 -3.53
N ASP A 18 1.61 24.60 -4.25
CA ASP A 18 1.48 24.60 -5.72
C ASP A 18 2.56 23.73 -6.38
N ALA A 19 3.79 23.78 -5.85
CA ALA A 19 4.91 22.99 -6.33
C ALA A 19 4.68 21.48 -6.10
N GLU A 20 4.17 21.09 -4.92
CA GLU A 20 3.86 19.68 -4.64
C GLU A 20 2.69 19.18 -5.46
N TRP A 21 1.66 20.02 -5.66
CA TRP A 21 0.56 19.70 -6.55
C TRP A 21 1.04 19.54 -7.99
N ALA A 22 1.92 20.40 -8.49
CA ALA A 22 2.49 20.29 -9.83
C ALA A 22 3.28 18.99 -10.03
N ILE A 23 3.86 18.42 -8.95
CA ILE A 23 4.53 17.11 -8.97
C ILE A 23 3.50 15.96 -8.97
N LEU A 24 2.40 16.07 -8.20
CA LEU A 24 1.40 15.01 -8.08
C LEU A 24 0.42 14.96 -9.25
N ALA A 25 0.00 16.11 -9.77
CA ALA A 25 -1.03 16.22 -10.80
C ALA A 25 -0.76 15.36 -12.06
N PRO A 26 0.48 15.26 -12.58
CA PRO A 26 0.79 14.41 -13.74
C PRO A 26 0.60 12.90 -13.49
N HIS A 27 0.54 12.47 -12.22
CA HIS A 27 0.26 11.07 -11.91
C HIS A 27 -1.22 10.71 -12.05
N PHE A 28 -2.13 11.69 -12.17
CA PHE A 28 -3.53 11.39 -12.44
C PHE A 28 -3.70 11.06 -13.92
N THR A 29 -4.25 9.89 -14.25
CA THR A 29 -4.56 9.47 -15.61
C THR A 29 -6.00 9.77 -15.97
N ARG A 30 -6.34 9.67 -17.26
CA ARG A 30 -7.73 9.78 -17.73
C ARG A 30 -8.68 8.80 -17.02
N ALA A 31 -8.19 7.63 -16.59
CA ALA A 31 -8.97 6.68 -15.80
C ALA A 31 -9.35 7.22 -14.40
N ASP A 32 -8.56 8.14 -13.84
CA ASP A 32 -8.85 8.81 -12.58
C ASP A 32 -9.94 9.90 -12.74
N HIS A 33 -10.18 10.35 -13.98
CA HIS A 33 -11.24 11.28 -14.37
C HIS A 33 -12.42 10.49 -14.96
N ALA A 34 -13.29 9.97 -14.09
CA ALA A 34 -14.47 9.22 -14.52
C ALA A 34 -15.34 10.07 -15.49
N PRO A 35 -15.86 9.48 -16.58
CA PRO A 35 -16.86 10.14 -17.41
C PRO A 35 -18.14 10.36 -16.58
N GLY A 36 -18.64 11.60 -16.52
CA GLY A 36 -19.85 11.94 -15.78
C GLY A 36 -19.90 13.38 -15.28
N ARG A 37 -20.88 13.66 -14.40
CA ARG A 37 -21.07 15.00 -13.82
C ARG A 37 -19.78 15.48 -13.15
N PRO A 38 -19.29 16.70 -13.45
CA PRO A 38 -18.15 17.26 -12.74
C PRO A 38 -18.44 17.23 -11.24
N LEU A 39 -17.49 16.67 -10.51
CA LEU A 39 -17.55 16.66 -9.06
C LEU A 39 -17.49 18.08 -8.52
N SER A 40 -18.15 18.33 -7.39
CA SER A 40 -18.31 19.66 -6.81
C SER A 40 -17.01 20.32 -6.33
N ALA A 41 -15.98 19.53 -6.06
CA ALA A 41 -14.66 19.99 -5.62
C ALA A 41 -13.61 19.67 -6.67
N ASP A 42 -12.60 20.52 -6.82
CA ASP A 42 -11.47 20.27 -7.72
C ASP A 42 -10.60 19.08 -7.23
N ALA A 43 -9.66 18.64 -8.07
CA ALA A 43 -8.84 17.47 -7.79
C ALA A 43 -7.89 17.71 -6.60
N ARG A 44 -7.36 18.93 -6.45
CA ARG A 44 -6.45 19.30 -5.38
C ARG A 44 -7.14 19.31 -4.02
N THR A 45 -8.30 19.95 -3.90
CA THR A 45 -9.06 19.96 -2.64
C THR A 45 -9.40 18.54 -2.17
N ARG A 46 -9.69 17.62 -3.09
CA ARG A 46 -9.92 16.22 -2.75
C ARG A 46 -8.65 15.49 -2.33
N MET A 47 -7.52 15.75 -2.98
CA MET A 47 -6.23 15.21 -2.55
C MET A 47 -5.87 15.69 -1.14
N ASP A 48 -6.04 16.98 -0.84
CA ASP A 48 -5.81 17.55 0.49
C ASP A 48 -6.69 16.88 1.55
N ALA A 49 -7.97 16.63 1.23
CA ALA A 49 -8.86 15.88 2.11
C ALA A 49 -8.41 14.43 2.31
N PHE A 50 -7.95 13.74 1.25
CA PHE A 50 -7.42 12.38 1.37
C PHE A 50 -6.17 12.33 2.24
N LEU A 51 -5.26 13.27 2.06
CA LEU A 51 -4.05 13.41 2.87
C LEU A 51 -4.39 13.62 4.34
N HIS A 52 -5.26 14.59 4.63
CA HIS A 52 -5.72 14.86 5.98
C HIS A 52 -6.30 13.60 6.64
N LEU A 53 -7.22 12.91 5.97
CA LEU A 53 -7.86 11.69 6.49
C LEU A 53 -6.89 10.52 6.62
N ALA A 54 -5.94 10.36 5.70
CA ALA A 54 -4.96 9.27 5.73
C ALA A 54 -3.93 9.45 6.83
N VAL A 55 -3.47 10.68 7.07
CA VAL A 55 -2.48 11.00 8.11
C VAL A 55 -3.10 11.00 9.51
N THR A 56 -4.30 11.57 9.67
CA THR A 56 -4.99 11.57 10.98
C THR A 56 -5.61 10.21 11.32
N GLY A 57 -5.91 9.38 10.32
CA GLY A 57 -6.68 8.15 10.52
C GLY A 57 -8.17 8.39 10.74
N ALA A 58 -8.65 9.63 10.57
CA ALA A 58 -10.04 10.00 10.78
C ALA A 58 -11.01 9.23 9.85
N PRO A 59 -12.26 8.99 10.29
CA PRO A 59 -13.27 8.36 9.46
C PRO A 59 -13.67 9.28 8.29
N TRP A 60 -14.21 8.72 7.20
CA TRP A 60 -14.62 9.49 6.02
C TRP A 60 -15.63 10.60 6.32
N ARG A 61 -16.48 10.42 7.34
CA ARG A 61 -17.44 11.44 7.81
C ARG A 61 -16.80 12.73 8.31
N ALA A 62 -15.51 12.69 8.66
CA ALA A 62 -14.74 13.86 9.08
C ALA A 62 -14.00 14.54 7.91
N ALA A 63 -14.36 14.21 6.66
CA ALA A 63 -13.81 14.90 5.49
C ALA A 63 -14.15 16.40 5.56
N PRO A 64 -13.23 17.31 5.20
CA PRO A 64 -13.52 18.73 5.10
C PRO A 64 -14.69 19.00 4.14
N ALA A 65 -15.59 19.92 4.53
CA ALA A 65 -16.78 20.25 3.73
C ALA A 65 -16.44 20.72 2.31
N ALA A 66 -15.30 21.40 2.13
CA ALA A 66 -14.79 21.85 0.84
C ALA A 66 -14.56 20.70 -0.17
N ALA A 67 -14.28 19.48 0.31
CA ALA A 67 -14.10 18.30 -0.56
C ALA A 67 -15.44 17.68 -1.03
N GLY A 68 -16.57 18.19 -0.53
CA GLY A 68 -17.91 17.72 -0.85
C GLY A 68 -18.41 16.62 0.09
N LYS A 69 -19.47 15.92 -0.33
CA LYS A 69 -20.18 14.93 0.49
C LYS A 69 -19.23 13.77 0.88
N PRO A 70 -19.16 13.36 2.17
CA PRO A 70 -18.28 12.30 2.65
C PRO A 70 -18.31 10.99 1.85
N ASN A 71 -19.50 10.52 1.48
CA ASN A 71 -19.67 9.31 0.68
C ASN A 71 -19.08 9.45 -0.73
N THR A 72 -19.12 10.65 -1.30
CA THR A 72 -18.54 10.93 -2.62
C THR A 72 -17.02 10.93 -2.54
N VAL A 73 -16.45 11.53 -1.50
CA VAL A 73 -15.01 11.52 -1.20
C VAL A 73 -14.51 10.08 -1.05
N ALA A 74 -15.18 9.26 -0.23
CA ALA A 74 -14.81 7.85 -0.02
C ALA A 74 -14.89 7.02 -1.32
N ARG A 75 -15.98 7.14 -2.09
CA ARG A 75 -16.14 6.44 -3.37
C ARG A 75 -15.07 6.85 -4.38
N HIS A 76 -14.74 8.14 -4.44
CA HIS A 76 -13.70 8.62 -5.34
C HIS A 76 -12.32 8.06 -4.94
N PHE A 77 -11.99 8.02 -3.66
CA PHE A 77 -10.75 7.41 -3.18
C PHE A 77 -10.61 5.94 -3.58
N VAL A 78 -11.69 5.16 -3.45
CA VAL A 78 -11.74 3.75 -3.88
C VAL A 78 -11.55 3.63 -5.39
N ARG A 79 -12.23 4.47 -6.19
CA ARG A 79 -12.04 4.49 -7.65
C ARG A 79 -10.60 4.78 -8.06
N LEU A 80 -9.95 5.75 -7.40
CA LEU A 80 -8.52 6.03 -7.63
C LEU A 80 -7.63 4.84 -7.25
N ALA A 81 -8.02 4.08 -6.22
CA ALA A 81 -7.32 2.84 -5.84
C ALA A 81 -7.48 1.75 -6.91
N GLU A 82 -8.70 1.57 -7.41
CA GLU A 82 -9.01 0.62 -8.50
C GLU A 82 -8.30 1.01 -9.81
N ALA A 83 -8.21 2.30 -10.10
CA ALA A 83 -7.43 2.86 -11.21
C ALA A 83 -5.90 2.83 -10.97
N GLY A 84 -5.46 2.33 -9.81
CA GLY A 84 -4.05 2.10 -9.49
C GLY A 84 -3.25 3.36 -9.16
N LEU A 85 -3.88 4.51 -8.88
CA LEU A 85 -3.17 5.75 -8.53
C LEU A 85 -2.21 5.56 -7.35
N TRP A 86 -2.67 4.93 -6.28
CA TRP A 86 -1.86 4.75 -5.06
C TRP A 86 -0.64 3.84 -5.29
N SER A 87 -0.80 2.79 -6.11
CA SER A 87 0.31 1.93 -6.52
C SER A 87 1.33 2.69 -7.37
N ARG A 88 0.86 3.49 -8.34
CA ARG A 88 1.71 4.32 -9.20
C ARG A 88 2.50 5.36 -8.40
N LEU A 89 1.88 6.00 -7.42
CA LEU A 89 2.56 6.96 -6.54
C LEU A 89 3.61 6.27 -5.65
N LEU A 90 3.30 5.08 -5.10
CA LEU A 90 4.29 4.29 -4.36
C LEU A 90 5.52 3.95 -5.22
N GLU A 91 5.30 3.50 -6.45
CA GLU A 91 6.39 3.22 -7.39
C GLU A 91 7.17 4.49 -7.73
N ALA A 92 6.49 5.59 -8.02
CA ALA A 92 7.12 6.86 -8.37
C ALA A 92 8.03 7.38 -7.27
N VAL A 93 7.60 7.35 -6.00
CA VAL A 93 8.43 7.82 -4.87
C VAL A 93 9.57 6.86 -4.51
N ALA A 94 9.45 5.59 -4.89
CA ALA A 94 10.49 4.58 -4.66
C ALA A 94 11.60 4.58 -5.72
N LYS A 95 11.41 5.25 -6.87
CA LYS A 95 12.43 5.38 -7.91
C LYS A 95 13.69 6.09 -7.38
N PRO A 96 14.91 5.62 -7.70
CA PRO A 96 16.15 6.28 -7.28
C PRO A 96 16.24 7.75 -7.72
N ASN A 97 15.71 8.05 -8.91
CA ASN A 97 15.67 9.39 -9.50
C ASN A 97 14.39 10.18 -9.21
N ALA A 98 13.58 9.80 -8.22
CA ALA A 98 12.38 10.54 -7.86
C ALA A 98 12.72 12.00 -7.51
N PRO A 99 11.95 13.01 -7.97
CA PRO A 99 12.26 14.40 -7.65
C PRO A 99 12.22 14.66 -6.14
N PRO A 100 13.06 15.57 -5.61
CA PRO A 100 13.13 15.83 -4.17
C PRO A 100 11.78 16.15 -3.53
N GLY A 101 10.92 16.92 -4.22
CA GLY A 101 9.57 17.23 -3.75
C GLY A 101 8.67 15.98 -3.61
N LEU A 102 8.77 15.02 -4.53
CA LEU A 102 8.05 13.75 -4.41
C LEU A 102 8.55 12.92 -3.23
N ARG A 103 9.87 12.88 -3.02
CA ARG A 103 10.48 12.20 -1.85
C ARG A 103 10.06 12.84 -0.52
N ALA A 104 9.88 14.16 -0.48
CA ALA A 104 9.36 14.85 0.69
C ALA A 104 7.90 14.46 1.01
N MET A 105 7.17 13.87 0.05
CA MET A 105 5.81 13.36 0.21
C MET A 105 5.74 11.84 0.45
N ASP A 106 6.87 11.14 0.63
CA ASP A 106 6.93 9.67 0.79
C ASP A 106 6.04 9.17 1.94
N TYR A 107 6.03 9.88 3.08
CA TYR A 107 5.15 9.57 4.21
C TYR A 107 3.66 9.67 3.84
N TRP A 108 3.27 10.76 3.20
CA TRP A 108 1.90 10.99 2.76
C TRP A 108 1.43 9.93 1.77
N ILE A 109 2.25 9.63 0.76
CA ILE A 109 1.97 8.58 -0.24
C ILE A 109 1.82 7.22 0.44
N CYS A 110 2.72 6.88 1.37
CA CYS A 110 2.61 5.65 2.16
C CYS A 110 1.29 5.59 2.94
N ARG A 111 0.87 6.68 3.60
CA ARG A 111 -0.39 6.73 4.36
C ARG A 111 -1.62 6.61 3.48
N LEU A 112 -1.62 7.23 2.29
CA LEU A 112 -2.67 7.07 1.29
C LEU A 112 -2.77 5.60 0.84
N ALA A 113 -1.65 5.01 0.44
CA ALA A 113 -1.61 3.61 0.03
C ALA A 113 -2.08 2.68 1.15
N ARG A 114 -1.64 2.92 2.40
CA ARG A 114 -2.09 2.19 3.60
C ARG A 114 -3.61 2.20 3.75
N ARG A 115 -4.23 3.37 3.58
CA ARG A 115 -5.70 3.53 3.66
C ARG A 115 -6.41 2.80 2.52
N ALA A 116 -5.75 2.65 1.36
CA ALA A 116 -6.24 1.90 0.21
C ALA A 116 -5.97 0.39 0.25
N MET A 117 -5.24 -0.14 1.23
CA MET A 117 -4.78 -1.54 1.22
C MET A 117 -5.90 -2.58 1.11
N ARG A 118 -7.11 -2.27 1.60
CA ARG A 118 -8.26 -3.17 1.43
C ARG A 118 -8.70 -3.31 -0.03
N VAL A 119 -8.46 -2.29 -0.86
CA VAL A 119 -8.74 -2.30 -2.30
C VAL A 119 -7.54 -2.86 -3.07
N LEU A 120 -6.32 -2.46 -2.71
CA LEU A 120 -5.09 -2.92 -3.37
C LEU A 120 -4.80 -4.41 -3.13
N GLY A 121 -5.27 -4.96 -2.00
CA GLY A 121 -5.16 -6.37 -1.64
C GLY A 121 -3.71 -6.87 -1.59
N MET A 122 -3.55 -8.16 -1.91
CA MET A 122 -2.24 -8.83 -1.90
C MET A 122 -1.22 -8.19 -2.85
N ARG A 123 -1.66 -7.67 -3.99
CA ARG A 123 -0.79 -6.98 -4.96
C ARG A 123 -0.21 -5.69 -4.36
N GLY A 124 -1.03 -4.93 -3.62
CA GLY A 124 -0.58 -3.74 -2.90
C GLY A 124 0.42 -4.04 -1.78
N LEU A 125 0.17 -5.11 -1.01
CA LEU A 125 1.09 -5.56 0.04
C LEU A 125 2.44 -5.98 -0.55
N ALA A 126 2.43 -6.83 -1.59
CA ALA A 126 3.63 -7.27 -2.28
C ALA A 126 4.42 -6.09 -2.85
N LEU A 127 3.72 -5.12 -3.46
CA LEU A 127 4.33 -3.89 -3.98
C LEU A 127 5.02 -3.09 -2.86
N ALA A 128 4.33 -2.81 -1.77
CA ALA A 128 4.88 -2.04 -0.65
C ALA A 128 6.13 -2.72 -0.03
N ARG A 129 6.12 -4.05 0.09
CA ARG A 129 7.28 -4.84 0.56
C ARG A 129 8.45 -4.74 -0.43
N ARG A 130 8.20 -4.98 -1.71
CA ARG A 130 9.23 -4.92 -2.78
C ARG A 130 9.89 -3.55 -2.88
N LEU A 131 9.12 -2.48 -2.67
CA LEU A 131 9.62 -1.11 -2.65
C LEU A 131 10.27 -0.70 -1.32
N GLY A 132 10.29 -1.59 -0.32
CA GLY A 132 10.84 -1.32 1.01
C GLY A 132 10.10 -0.22 1.78
N ARG A 133 8.81 -0.01 1.51
CA ARG A 133 7.99 1.05 2.13
C ARG A 133 7.10 0.49 3.23
N LEU A 134 7.70 0.22 4.38
CA LEU A 134 7.01 -0.40 5.51
C LEU A 134 5.90 0.50 6.08
N THR A 135 6.00 1.82 5.94
CA THR A 135 4.93 2.76 6.30
C THR A 135 3.67 2.54 5.47
N ALA A 136 3.75 2.02 4.24
CA ALA A 136 2.54 1.76 3.46
C ALA A 136 1.73 0.56 3.96
N LEU A 137 2.35 -0.31 4.77
CA LEU A 137 1.71 -1.53 5.27
C LEU A 137 0.63 -1.19 6.31
N PRO A 138 -0.50 -1.91 6.32
CA PRO A 138 -1.59 -1.69 7.27
C PRO A 138 -1.28 -2.24 8.68
N MET A 139 -0.25 -3.08 8.79
CA MET A 139 0.24 -3.67 10.04
C MET A 139 1.77 -3.85 9.97
N LEU A 140 2.37 -4.25 11.09
CA LEU A 140 3.75 -4.69 11.13
C LEU A 140 4.02 -5.82 10.11
N PRO A 141 5.20 -5.84 9.47
CA PRO A 141 5.52 -6.77 8.37
C PRO A 141 5.36 -8.25 8.72
N TRP A 142 5.59 -8.63 9.98
CA TRP A 142 5.51 -10.00 10.51
C TRP A 142 4.09 -10.51 10.70
N PHE A 143 3.10 -9.63 10.74
CA PHE A 143 1.68 -10.01 10.81
C PHE A 143 1.02 -10.10 9.44
N LEU A 144 1.71 -9.67 8.39
CA LEU A 144 1.17 -9.63 7.04
C LEU A 144 1.69 -10.82 6.23
N PRO A 145 0.91 -11.28 5.25
CA PRO A 145 1.39 -12.29 4.33
C PRO A 145 2.66 -11.82 3.59
N ASP A 146 3.63 -12.72 3.47
CA ASP A 146 4.83 -12.55 2.67
C ASP A 146 4.76 -13.49 1.45
N PRO A 147 4.32 -12.98 0.27
CA PRO A 147 4.13 -13.81 -0.91
C PRO A 147 5.46 -14.36 -1.46
N ASP A 148 6.56 -13.61 -1.33
CA ASP A 148 7.87 -14.03 -1.83
C ASP A 148 8.42 -15.17 -0.96
N LEU A 149 8.28 -15.06 0.36
CA LEU A 149 8.62 -16.14 1.29
C LEU A 149 7.72 -17.36 1.07
N SER A 150 6.40 -17.16 0.92
CA SER A 150 5.46 -18.24 0.65
C SER A 150 5.81 -18.99 -0.64
N GLN A 151 6.12 -18.27 -1.73
CA GLN A 151 6.54 -18.84 -3.00
C GLN A 151 7.86 -19.63 -2.85
N THR A 152 8.82 -19.11 -2.10
CA THR A 152 10.09 -19.80 -1.82
C THR A 152 9.86 -21.12 -1.10
N ILE A 153 9.04 -21.11 -0.03
CA ILE A 153 8.74 -22.33 0.74
C ILE A 153 7.93 -23.33 -0.10
N GLN A 154 6.96 -22.86 -0.88
CA GLN A 154 6.19 -23.72 -1.78
C GLN A 154 7.07 -24.40 -2.84
N ALA A 155 8.03 -23.67 -3.41
CA ALA A 155 8.98 -24.24 -4.37
C ALA A 155 9.82 -25.37 -3.74
N VAL A 156 10.27 -25.18 -2.49
CA VAL A 156 10.98 -26.22 -1.74
C VAL A 156 10.07 -27.43 -1.48
N ILE A 157 8.85 -27.21 -0.99
CA ILE A 157 7.89 -28.31 -0.75
C ILE A 157 7.65 -29.10 -2.04
N LEU A 158 7.37 -28.43 -3.16
CA LEU A 158 7.12 -29.08 -4.44
C LEU A 158 8.35 -29.85 -4.94
N SER A 159 9.55 -29.31 -4.73
CA SER A 159 10.81 -30.00 -5.02
C SER A 159 10.94 -31.30 -4.21
N GLU A 160 10.64 -31.26 -2.91
CA GLU A 160 10.71 -32.45 -2.05
C GLU A 160 9.63 -33.48 -2.40
N LEU A 161 8.41 -33.04 -2.70
CA LEU A 161 7.34 -33.95 -3.11
C LEU A 161 7.66 -34.68 -4.43
N ARG A 162 8.36 -34.04 -5.37
CA ARG A 162 8.79 -34.68 -6.62
C ARG A 162 9.80 -35.82 -6.40
N LYS A 163 10.59 -35.76 -5.33
CA LYS A 163 11.59 -36.79 -5.00
C LYS A 163 10.99 -37.99 -4.28
N LEU A 164 9.74 -37.91 -3.80
CA LEU A 164 9.11 -38.98 -3.01
C LEU A 164 9.14 -40.39 -3.62
N PRO A 165 9.01 -40.58 -4.95
CA PRO A 165 9.14 -41.91 -5.54
C PRO A 165 10.51 -42.54 -5.28
N ASP A 166 11.56 -41.73 -5.23
CA ASP A 166 12.96 -42.18 -5.13
C ASP A 166 13.51 -42.08 -3.71
N GLN A 167 13.07 -41.07 -2.94
CA GLN A 167 13.58 -40.74 -1.62
C GLN A 167 12.51 -40.08 -0.76
N ARG A 168 12.36 -40.55 0.49
CA ARG A 168 11.52 -39.87 1.48
C ARG A 168 12.24 -38.64 2.04
N PRO A 169 11.53 -37.51 2.24
CA PRO A 169 12.11 -36.34 2.88
C PRO A 169 12.54 -36.67 4.32
N PRO A 170 13.55 -35.98 4.86
CA PRO A 170 13.95 -36.10 6.25
C PRO A 170 12.77 -35.97 7.22
N PRO A 171 12.74 -36.76 8.31
CA PRO A 171 11.69 -36.64 9.33
C PRO A 171 11.51 -35.19 9.81
N GLY A 172 10.27 -34.73 9.84
CA GLY A 172 9.94 -33.38 10.31
C GLY A 172 10.16 -32.24 9.32
N LEU A 173 10.80 -32.46 8.15
CA LEU A 173 11.01 -31.41 7.14
C LEU A 173 9.69 -30.79 6.68
N LEU A 174 8.74 -31.61 6.22
CA LEU A 174 7.43 -31.13 5.74
C LEU A 174 6.64 -30.40 6.83
N ALA A 175 6.72 -30.87 8.08
CA ALA A 175 6.10 -30.19 9.22
C ALA A 175 6.75 -28.83 9.50
N GLY A 176 8.08 -28.73 9.36
CA GLY A 176 8.85 -27.49 9.45
C GLY A 176 8.46 -26.50 8.36
N LEU A 177 8.46 -26.93 7.10
CA LEU A 177 8.04 -26.09 5.96
C LEU A 177 6.57 -25.67 6.10
N GLY A 178 5.70 -26.54 6.62
CA GLY A 178 4.31 -26.20 6.95
C GLY A 178 4.20 -25.11 8.02
N ARG A 179 5.06 -25.10 9.05
CA ARG A 179 5.15 -23.99 10.01
C ARG A 179 5.62 -22.70 9.33
N CYS A 180 6.63 -22.79 8.48
CA CYS A 180 7.12 -21.64 7.71
C CYS A 180 6.02 -21.06 6.81
N LEU A 181 5.23 -21.89 6.12
CA LEU A 181 4.10 -21.44 5.31
C LEU A 181 3.03 -20.75 6.16
N ARG A 182 2.69 -21.29 7.33
CA ARG A 182 1.73 -20.64 8.24
C ARG A 182 2.23 -19.28 8.71
N ASN A 183 3.53 -19.16 8.99
CA ASN A 183 4.14 -17.87 9.34
C ASN A 183 4.12 -16.90 8.14
N ALA A 184 4.46 -17.38 6.94
CA ALA A 184 4.44 -16.59 5.71
C ALA A 184 3.03 -16.16 5.29
N ALA A 185 1.98 -16.90 5.68
CA ALA A 185 0.59 -16.52 5.43
C ALA A 185 0.11 -15.33 6.28
N GLY A 186 0.87 -14.92 7.29
CA GLY A 186 0.50 -13.83 8.20
C GLY A 186 -0.71 -14.15 9.09
N ARG A 187 -1.31 -13.11 9.66
CA ARG A 187 -2.49 -13.23 10.54
C ARG A 187 -3.78 -12.99 9.75
N ALA A 188 -4.84 -13.72 10.13
CA ALA A 188 -6.16 -13.60 9.51
C ALA A 188 -6.84 -12.25 9.77
N THR A 189 -6.56 -11.59 10.91
CA THR A 189 -7.24 -10.38 11.33
C THR A 189 -6.31 -9.17 11.27
N TRP A 190 -6.74 -8.09 10.61
CA TRP A 190 -5.99 -6.84 10.55
C TRP A 190 -6.46 -5.85 11.62
N SER A 191 -5.61 -5.59 12.62
CA SER A 191 -5.88 -4.57 13.64
C SER A 191 -5.04 -3.32 13.42
N ARG A 192 -5.67 -2.15 13.54
CA ARG A 192 -4.99 -0.85 13.44
C ARG A 192 -4.02 -0.59 14.60
N GLN A 193 -4.16 -1.29 15.72
CA GLN A 193 -3.25 -1.15 16.87
C GLN A 193 -1.81 -1.61 16.54
N PHE A 194 -1.67 -2.48 15.53
CA PHE A 194 -0.39 -2.96 15.04
C PHE A 194 0.06 -2.24 13.76
N ALA A 195 -0.61 -1.14 13.39
CA ALA A 195 -0.19 -0.33 12.25
C ALA A 195 1.14 0.38 12.56
N PRO A 196 2.04 0.50 11.59
CA PRO A 196 3.25 1.28 11.78
C PRO A 196 2.94 2.78 12.00
N PRO A 197 3.87 3.54 12.61
CA PRO A 197 3.72 4.98 12.81
C PRO A 197 3.42 5.79 11.52
#